data_AF-A0A975XRB2-F1
#
_entry.id   AF-A0A975XRB2-F1
#
_cell.length_a   1.000
_cell.length_b   1.000
_cell.length_c   1.000
_cell.angle_alpha   90.00
_cell.angle_beta   90.00
_cell.angle_gamma   90.00
#
_symmetry.space_group_name_H-M   'P 1'
#
loop_
_entity.id
_entity.type
_entity.pdbx_description
1 polymer ?
#
loop_
_entity_poly.entity_id
_entity_poly.type
_entity_poly.pdbx_seq_one_letter_code
_entity_poly.pdbx_strand_id
1 'polypeptide(L)'
;MADVAAGVASETTPEESVRLLMMGIFDAIQAHPWVGAQLAREPWQTALLEIFFEICSRLQVLGVAEGELFDAASTLLSYLLGVASQYAAGVSLSRHTDRAAFLSAAVEDWLDRRESSDHPFVRQVTRLADHDDRDQFIAGVEVILDGVMTRSR
;
A
#
# COMPACT_ATOMS: atom_id res chain seq x y z
N MET A 1 33.32 -25.11 -7.90
CA MET A 1 31.86 -25.17 -7.68
C MET A 1 31.40 -24.35 -6.47
N ALA A 2 32.14 -23.32 -6.04
CA ALA A 2 31.80 -22.49 -4.88
C ALA A 2 31.69 -20.99 -5.22
N ASP A 3 31.65 -20.64 -6.52
CA ASP A 3 31.85 -19.25 -6.97
C ASP A 3 30.84 -18.80 -8.04
N VAL A 4 29.62 -19.37 -8.00
CA VAL A 4 28.52 -18.99 -8.90
C VAL A 4 27.23 -18.64 -8.13
N ALA A 5 27.18 -18.93 -6.83
CA ALA A 5 26.03 -18.60 -5.98
C ALA A 5 26.12 -17.21 -5.31
N ALA A 6 27.28 -16.56 -5.35
CA ALA A 6 27.49 -15.25 -4.74
C ALA A 6 27.07 -14.06 -5.64
N GLY A 7 26.68 -14.32 -6.89
CA GLY A 7 26.43 -13.28 -7.89
C GLY A 7 24.96 -12.93 -8.18
N VAL A 8 23.99 -13.44 -7.40
CA VAL A 8 22.54 -13.23 -7.67
C VAL A 8 21.76 -12.72 -6.46
N ALA A 9 22.36 -12.62 -5.27
CA ALA A 9 21.84 -11.74 -4.24
C ALA A 9 22.27 -10.31 -4.61
N SER A 10 21.56 -9.69 -5.56
CA SER A 10 21.58 -8.24 -5.71
C SER A 10 21.37 -7.68 -4.30
N GLU A 11 22.35 -6.93 -3.79
CA GLU A 11 22.26 -6.31 -2.47
C GLU A 11 21.05 -5.38 -2.47
N THR A 12 19.91 -5.90 -2.04
CA THR A 12 18.67 -5.15 -1.92
C THR A 12 18.94 -4.00 -0.96
N THR A 13 18.79 -2.76 -1.44
CA THR A 13 18.93 -1.59 -0.55
C THR A 13 17.91 -1.69 0.60
N PRO A 14 18.18 -1.13 1.78
CA PRO A 14 17.24 -1.16 2.89
C PRO A 14 15.84 -0.64 2.51
N GLU A 15 15.78 0.43 1.71
CA GLU A 15 14.55 0.98 1.16
C GLU A 15 13.83 -0.03 0.27
N GLU A 16 14.56 -0.68 -0.65
CA GLU A 16 14.00 -1.68 -1.54
C GLU A 16 13.53 -2.94 -0.81
N SER A 17 14.16 -3.28 0.33
CA SER A 17 13.69 -4.37 1.18
C SER A 17 12.32 -4.08 1.78
N VAL A 18 12.07 -2.83 2.24
CA VAL A 18 10.75 -2.41 2.70
C VAL A 18 9.74 -2.43 1.56
N ARG A 19 10.10 -1.88 0.39
CA ARG A 19 9.25 -1.89 -0.81
C ARG A 19 8.82 -3.31 -1.19
N LEU A 20 9.76 -4.24 -1.25
CA LEU A 20 9.50 -5.63 -1.61
C LEU A 20 8.59 -6.33 -0.59
N LEU A 21 8.78 -6.07 0.71
CA LEU A 21 7.89 -6.61 1.75
C LEU A 21 6.46 -6.09 1.56
N MET A 22 6.30 -4.77 1.48
CA MET A 22 4.98 -4.15 1.35
C MET A 22 4.27 -4.63 0.08
N MET A 23 5.01 -4.72 -1.02
CA MET A 23 4.49 -5.20 -2.30
C MET A 23 4.10 -6.68 -2.25
N GLY A 24 4.92 -7.53 -1.66
CA GLY A 24 4.60 -8.96 -1.52
C GLY A 24 3.32 -9.19 -0.72
N ILE A 25 3.09 -8.41 0.34
CA ILE A 25 1.86 -8.48 1.12
C ILE A 25 0.67 -7.96 0.32
N PHE A 26 0.84 -6.86 -0.41
CA PHE A 26 -0.18 -6.32 -1.31
C PHE A 26 -0.60 -7.34 -2.39
N ASP A 27 0.37 -7.96 -3.06
CA ASP A 27 0.13 -8.99 -4.08
C ASP A 27 -0.63 -10.19 -3.49
N ALA A 28 -0.30 -10.61 -2.25
CA ALA A 28 -1.02 -11.67 -1.55
C ALA A 28 -2.48 -11.29 -1.24
N ILE A 29 -2.74 -10.04 -0.86
CA ILE A 29 -4.09 -9.52 -0.62
C ILE A 29 -4.87 -9.42 -1.93
N GLN A 30 -4.24 -8.99 -3.03
CA GLN A 30 -4.87 -8.97 -4.34
C GLN A 30 -5.26 -10.37 -4.83
N ALA A 31 -4.37 -11.35 -4.67
CA ALA A 31 -4.62 -12.74 -5.02
C ALA A 31 -5.73 -13.38 -4.17
N HIS A 32 -5.92 -12.89 -2.94
CA HIS A 32 -6.89 -13.41 -1.99
C HIS A 32 -7.72 -12.29 -1.35
N PRO A 33 -8.72 -11.72 -2.06
CA PRO A 33 -9.44 -10.53 -1.59
C PRO A 33 -10.14 -10.67 -0.24
N TRP A 34 -10.44 -11.91 0.19
CA TRP A 34 -10.99 -12.20 1.52
C TRP A 34 -9.98 -11.95 2.65
N VAL A 35 -8.67 -11.98 2.37
CA VAL A 35 -7.60 -11.68 3.34
C VAL A 35 -7.70 -10.25 3.82
N GLY A 36 -7.84 -9.27 2.91
CA GLY A 36 -7.98 -7.86 3.28
C GLY A 36 -9.18 -7.61 4.19
N ALA A 37 -10.32 -8.25 3.90
CA ALA A 37 -11.51 -8.18 4.73
C ALA A 37 -11.31 -8.83 6.11
N GLN A 38 -10.57 -9.94 6.20
CA GLN A 38 -10.30 -10.62 7.47
C GLN A 38 -9.31 -9.86 8.34
N LEU A 39 -8.22 -9.36 7.76
CA LEU A 39 -7.21 -8.60 8.47
C LEU A 39 -7.79 -7.32 9.08
N ALA A 40 -8.69 -6.63 8.37
CA ALA A 40 -9.36 -5.44 8.89
C ALA A 40 -10.36 -5.74 10.02
N ARG A 41 -10.95 -6.95 10.03
CA ARG A 41 -12.00 -7.33 10.99
C ARG A 41 -11.42 -7.71 12.35
N GLU A 42 -10.20 -8.24 12.37
CA GLU A 42 -9.51 -8.65 13.60
C GLU A 42 -8.05 -8.16 13.59
N PRO A 43 -7.80 -6.91 14.01
CA PRO A 43 -6.49 -6.28 13.92
C PRO A 43 -5.42 -6.86 14.87
N TRP A 44 -5.77 -7.86 15.69
CA TRP A 44 -4.89 -8.49 16.69
C TRP A 44 -4.45 -9.90 16.31
N GLN A 45 -4.67 -10.32 15.06
CA GLN A 45 -4.26 -11.64 14.61
C GLN A 45 -2.74 -11.78 14.59
N THR A 46 -2.24 -12.98 14.88
CA THR A 46 -0.80 -13.31 14.87
C THR A 46 -0.13 -12.89 13.56
N ALA A 47 -0.80 -13.07 12.42
CA ALA A 47 -0.29 -12.67 11.11
C ALA A 47 0.01 -11.16 11.02
N LEU A 48 -0.81 -10.29 11.65
CA LEU A 48 -0.57 -8.85 11.66
C LEU A 48 0.59 -8.48 12.57
N LEU A 49 0.76 -9.18 13.68
CA LEU A 49 1.93 -9.01 14.55
C LEU A 49 3.22 -9.44 13.86
N GLU A 50 3.20 -10.55 13.11
CA GLU A 50 4.34 -11.00 12.31
C GLU A 50 4.70 -9.99 11.22
N ILE A 51 3.70 -9.48 10.48
CA ILE A 51 3.90 -8.40 9.50
C ILE A 51 4.49 -7.16 10.18
N PHE A 52 3.96 -6.77 11.35
CA PHE A 52 4.46 -5.62 12.10
C PHE A 52 5.94 -5.79 12.47
N PHE A 53 6.35 -6.94 13.01
CA PHE A 53 7.74 -7.21 13.35
C PHE A 53 8.65 -7.23 12.12
N GLU A 54 8.17 -7.76 11.01
CA GLU A 54 8.90 -7.83 9.75
C GLU A 54 9.12 -6.44 9.13
N ILE A 55 8.16 -5.52 9.31
CA ILE A 55 8.29 -4.09 8.99
C ILE A 55 9.31 -3.43 9.91
N CYS A 56 9.19 -3.60 11.23
CA CYS A 56 10.12 -3.04 12.21
C CYS A 56 11.58 -3.44 11.92
N SER A 57 11.81 -4.73 11.63
CA SER A 57 13.13 -5.27 11.30
C SER A 57 13.77 -4.54 10.11
N ARG A 58 13.01 -4.29 9.03
CA ARG A 58 13.54 -3.58 7.85
C ARG A 58 13.73 -2.10 8.10
N LEU A 59 12.82 -1.45 8.82
CA LEU A 59 12.96 -0.04 9.19
C LEU A 59 14.20 0.17 10.08
N GLN A 60 14.51 -0.78 10.96
CA GLN A 60 15.73 -0.74 11.77
C GLN A 60 16.98 -0.83 10.88
N VAL A 61 17.00 -1.72 9.88
CA VAL A 61 18.10 -1.82 8.91
C VAL A 61 18.22 -0.55 8.04
N LEU A 62 17.09 0.10 7.74
CA LEU A 62 17.02 1.39 7.05
C LEU A 62 17.56 2.56 7.90
N GLY A 63 17.78 2.36 9.20
CA GLY A 63 18.35 3.36 10.10
C GLY A 63 17.32 4.21 10.85
N VAL A 64 16.06 3.78 10.91
CA VAL A 64 15.04 4.43 11.74
C VAL A 64 15.39 4.24 13.22
N ALA A 65 15.34 5.33 13.99
CA ALA A 65 15.67 5.31 15.41
C ALA A 65 14.70 4.43 16.21
N GLU A 66 15.19 3.75 17.26
CA GLU A 66 14.39 2.81 18.07
C GLU A 66 13.10 3.46 18.63
N GLY A 67 13.18 4.73 19.06
CA GLY A 67 12.03 5.48 19.56
C GLY A 67 10.98 5.84 18.51
N GLU A 68 11.30 5.72 17.21
CA GLU A 68 10.39 6.02 16.09
C GLU A 68 9.89 4.75 15.38
N LEU A 69 10.51 3.59 15.62
CA LEU A 69 10.16 2.34 14.93
C LEU A 69 8.69 1.97 15.07
N PHE A 70 8.13 2.12 16.28
CA PHE A 70 6.74 1.77 16.55
C PHE A 70 5.78 2.62 15.72
N ASP A 71 5.98 3.93 15.68
CA ASP A 71 5.11 4.86 14.95
C ASP A 71 5.25 4.69 13.43
N ALA A 72 6.48 4.51 12.95
CA ALA A 72 6.76 4.28 11.53
C ALA A 72 6.15 2.96 11.04
N ALA A 73 6.36 1.86 11.78
CA ALA A 73 5.81 0.56 11.43
C ALA A 73 4.28 0.54 11.52
N SER A 74 3.70 1.17 12.54
CA SER A 74 2.24 1.30 12.69
C SER A 74 1.61 2.08 11.55
N THR A 75 2.31 3.11 11.05
CA THR A 75 1.86 3.91 9.90
C THR A 75 1.82 3.09 8.63
N LEU A 76 2.89 2.33 8.32
CA LEU A 76 2.94 1.44 7.17
C LEU A 76 1.88 0.34 7.25
N LEU A 77 1.70 -0.28 8.42
CA LEU A 77 0.69 -1.31 8.62
C LEU A 77 -0.73 -0.76 8.46
N SER A 78 -1.01 0.42 9.00
CA SER A 78 -2.32 1.07 8.88
C SER A 78 -2.62 1.46 7.44
N TYR A 79 -1.62 1.95 6.70
CA TYR A 79 -1.72 2.24 5.28
C TYR A 79 -2.08 0.97 4.48
N LEU A 80 -1.35 -0.12 4.69
CA LEU A 80 -1.62 -1.42 4.09
C LEU A 80 -3.05 -1.90 4.37
N LEU A 81 -3.49 -1.86 5.62
CA LEU A 81 -4.83 -2.27 6.02
C LEU A 81 -5.93 -1.40 5.40
N GLY A 82 -5.69 -0.09 5.28
CA GLY A 82 -6.59 0.84 4.61
C GLY A 82 -6.79 0.48 3.14
N VAL A 83 -5.68 0.29 2.41
CA VAL A 83 -5.72 -0.11 1.00
C VAL A 83 -6.36 -1.48 0.83
N ALA A 84 -6.02 -2.45 1.68
CA ALA A 84 -6.60 -3.79 1.66
C ALA A 84 -8.12 -3.77 1.86
N SER A 85 -8.62 -2.93 2.76
CA SER A 85 -10.05 -2.76 3.04
C SER A 85 -10.78 -2.13 1.84
N GLN A 86 -10.20 -1.10 1.23
CA GLN A 86 -10.74 -0.47 0.02
C GLN A 86 -10.78 -1.44 -1.16
N TYR A 87 -9.74 -2.24 -1.35
CA TYR A 87 -9.68 -3.26 -2.39
C TYR A 87 -10.76 -4.33 -2.19
N ALA A 88 -10.89 -4.86 -0.97
CA ALA A 88 -11.93 -5.84 -0.65
C ALA A 88 -13.35 -5.28 -0.89
N ALA A 89 -13.60 -4.02 -0.52
CA ALA A 89 -14.86 -3.34 -0.79
C ALA A 89 -15.09 -3.13 -2.30
N GLY A 90 -14.05 -2.71 -3.04
CA GLY A 90 -14.08 -2.50 -4.48
C GLY A 90 -14.36 -3.78 -5.26
N VAL A 91 -13.72 -4.90 -4.90
CA VAL A 91 -14.01 -6.23 -5.48
C VAL A 91 -15.45 -6.63 -5.20
N SER A 92 -16.01 -6.33 -4.02
CA SER A 92 -17.40 -6.61 -3.68
C SER A 92 -18.39 -5.78 -4.53
N LEU A 93 -18.10 -4.50 -4.74
CA LEU A 93 -18.93 -3.58 -5.53
C LEU A 93 -18.86 -3.84 -7.04
N SER A 94 -17.71 -4.32 -7.55
CA SER A 94 -17.46 -4.60 -8.97
C SER A 94 -17.82 -6.04 -9.40
N ARG A 95 -18.39 -6.88 -8.53
CA ARG A 95 -18.74 -8.28 -8.87
C ARG A 95 -19.67 -8.45 -10.09
N HIS A 96 -20.26 -7.37 -10.59
CA HIS A 96 -21.22 -7.36 -11.69
C HIS A 96 -20.84 -6.45 -12.88
N THR A 97 -19.70 -5.74 -12.83
CA THR A 97 -19.27 -4.78 -13.87
C THR A 97 -17.75 -4.65 -13.92
N ASP A 98 -17.19 -4.32 -15.07
CA ASP A 98 -15.77 -3.92 -15.20
C ASP A 98 -15.40 -2.78 -14.21
N ARG A 99 -14.28 -2.94 -13.49
CA ARG A 99 -13.84 -2.01 -12.43
C ARG A 99 -13.59 -0.61 -12.99
N ALA A 100 -12.92 -0.51 -14.14
CA ALA A 100 -12.61 0.77 -14.77
C ALA A 100 -13.90 1.49 -15.20
N ALA A 101 -14.87 0.75 -15.75
CA ALA A 101 -16.19 1.28 -16.06
C ALA A 101 -16.95 1.75 -14.80
N PHE A 102 -16.90 0.98 -13.70
CA PHE A 102 -17.51 1.39 -12.42
C PHE A 102 -16.90 2.68 -11.88
N LEU A 103 -15.57 2.77 -11.84
CA LEU A 103 -14.86 3.95 -11.36
C LEU A 103 -15.10 5.16 -12.27
N SER A 104 -15.12 4.97 -13.59
CA SER A 104 -15.44 6.03 -14.55
C SER A 104 -16.84 6.59 -14.32
N ALA A 105 -17.85 5.73 -14.18
CA ALA A 105 -19.22 6.15 -13.90
C ALA A 105 -19.35 6.87 -12.54
N ALA A 106 -18.60 6.41 -11.53
CA ALA A 106 -18.57 7.07 -10.22
C ALA A 106 -17.91 8.46 -10.29
N VAL A 107 -16.86 8.61 -11.10
CA VAL A 107 -16.22 9.90 -11.37
C VAL A 107 -17.16 10.83 -12.12
N GLU A 108 -17.85 10.35 -13.16
CA GLU A 108 -18.85 11.12 -13.92
C GLU A 108 -19.99 11.60 -13.01
N ASP A 109 -20.59 10.73 -12.20
CA ASP A 109 -21.64 11.11 -11.24
C ASP A 109 -21.14 12.14 -10.22
N TRP A 110 -19.89 12.03 -9.76
CA TRP A 110 -19.30 13.00 -8.85
C TRP A 110 -19.05 14.37 -9.52
N LEU A 111 -18.59 14.36 -10.78
CA LEU A 111 -18.38 15.57 -11.59
C LEU A 111 -19.71 16.28 -11.90
N ASP A 112 -20.75 15.53 -12.23
CA ASP A 112 -22.08 16.07 -12.56
C ASP A 112 -22.77 16.68 -11.33
N ARG A 113 -22.53 16.13 -10.13
CA ARG A 113 -23.11 16.62 -8.87
C ARG A 113 -22.41 17.84 -8.28
N ARG A 114 -21.23 18.23 -8.77
CA ARG A 114 -20.51 19.42 -8.31
C ARG A 114 -20.42 20.45 -9.44
N GLU A 115 -20.67 21.72 -9.13
CA GLU A 115 -20.14 22.79 -9.96
C GLU A 115 -18.61 22.66 -9.98
N SER A 116 -18.08 22.04 -11.03
CA SER A 116 -16.66 21.67 -11.16
C SER A 116 -15.69 22.86 -11.07
N SER A 117 -16.20 24.09 -11.01
CA SER A 117 -15.46 25.34 -10.84
C SER A 117 -14.79 25.50 -9.48
N ASP A 118 -15.29 24.86 -8.42
CA ASP A 118 -14.85 25.14 -7.04
C ASP A 118 -13.70 24.25 -6.55
N HIS A 119 -13.33 23.21 -7.30
CA HIS A 119 -12.31 22.24 -6.88
C HIS A 119 -11.18 22.15 -7.92
N PRO A 120 -10.02 22.83 -7.70
CA PRO A 120 -8.95 22.92 -8.70
C PRO A 120 -8.32 21.56 -9.07
N PHE A 121 -8.56 20.53 -8.25
CA PHE A 121 -8.05 19.16 -8.44
C PHE A 121 -9.09 18.18 -8.97
N VAL A 122 -10.25 18.66 -9.41
CA VAL A 122 -11.33 17.82 -9.96
C VAL A 122 -10.84 16.92 -11.11
N ARG A 123 -9.92 17.42 -11.95
CA ARG A 123 -9.28 16.65 -13.03
C ARG A 123 -8.27 15.60 -12.57
N GLN A 124 -7.80 15.65 -11.32
CA GLN A 124 -6.96 14.59 -10.77
C GLN A 124 -7.82 13.38 -10.35
N VAL A 125 -9.10 13.60 -10.06
CA VAL A 125 -10.04 12.53 -9.68
C VAL A 125 -10.29 11.57 -10.84
N THR A 126 -10.15 12.00 -12.10
CA THR A 126 -10.26 11.10 -13.26
C THR A 126 -9.15 10.04 -13.28
N ARG A 127 -8.00 10.29 -12.66
CA ARG A 127 -6.93 9.28 -12.49
C ARG A 127 -7.37 8.10 -11.63
N LEU A 128 -8.46 8.24 -10.87
CA LEU A 128 -9.03 7.15 -10.09
C LEU A 128 -9.48 5.98 -10.97
N ALA A 129 -9.93 6.23 -12.21
CA ALA A 129 -10.34 5.15 -13.11
C ALA A 129 -9.18 4.47 -13.84
N ASP A 130 -8.11 5.22 -14.12
CA ASP A 130 -7.04 4.78 -15.03
C ASP A 130 -5.74 4.35 -14.31
N HIS A 131 -5.65 4.52 -12.99
CA HIS A 131 -4.45 4.15 -12.26
C HIS A 131 -4.30 2.63 -12.16
N ASP A 132 -3.05 2.21 -12.20
CA ASP A 132 -2.67 0.89 -11.73
C ASP A 132 -2.60 0.89 -10.19
N ASP A 133 -3.29 -0.07 -9.57
CA ASP A 133 -3.41 -0.14 -8.11
C ASP A 133 -2.07 -0.42 -7.43
N ARG A 134 -1.21 -1.19 -8.10
CA ARG A 134 0.10 -1.56 -7.62
C ARG A 134 1.03 -0.36 -7.62
N ASP A 135 0.99 0.43 -8.69
CA ASP A 135 1.75 1.68 -8.81
C ASP A 135 1.27 2.73 -7.80
N GLN A 136 -0.04 2.85 -7.58
CA GLN A 136 -0.58 3.76 -6.57
C GLN A 136 -0.20 3.33 -5.15
N PHE A 137 -0.22 2.02 -4.87
CA PHE A 137 0.16 1.48 -3.57
C PHE A 137 1.62 1.76 -3.24
N ILE A 138 2.55 1.46 -4.16
CA ILE A 138 3.97 1.70 -3.90
C ILE A 138 4.28 3.19 -3.77
N ALA A 139 3.62 4.06 -4.55
CA ALA A 139 3.77 5.50 -4.42
C ALA A 139 3.38 6.01 -3.02
N GLY A 140 2.35 5.42 -2.38
CA GLY A 140 2.01 5.75 -1.00
C GLY A 140 3.03 5.26 0.02
N VAL A 141 3.61 4.08 -0.19
CA VAL A 141 4.74 3.58 0.61
C VAL A 141 5.94 4.52 0.52
N GLU A 142 6.29 5.00 -0.68
CA GLU A 142 7.38 5.98 -0.87
C GLU A 142 7.13 7.26 -0.08
N VAL A 143 5.92 7.81 -0.15
CA VAL A 143 5.55 9.03 0.59
C VAL A 143 5.74 8.83 2.10
N ILE A 144 5.37 7.66 2.62
CA ILE A 144 5.56 7.34 4.05
C ILE A 144 7.05 7.21 4.37
N LEU A 145 7.82 6.48 3.56
CA LEU A 145 9.25 6.29 3.79
C LEU A 145 10.03 7.60 3.73
N ASP A 146 9.73 8.46 2.76
CA ASP A 146 10.34 9.81 2.67
C ASP A 146 10.05 10.63 3.93
N GLY A 147 8.82 10.55 4.46
CA GLY A 147 8.43 11.19 5.70
C GLY A 147 9.19 10.64 6.92
N VAL A 148 9.31 9.32 7.02
CA VAL A 148 10.07 8.65 8.10
C VAL A 148 11.55 9.05 8.04
N MET A 149 12.19 8.92 6.88
CA MET A 149 13.60 9.27 6.68
C MET A 149 13.90 10.74 6.93
N THR A 150 12.96 11.63 6.65
CA THR A 150 13.12 13.07 6.93
C THR A 150 13.04 13.38 8.42
N ARG A 151 12.25 12.63 9.20
CA ARG A 151 12.10 12.81 10.65
C ARG A 151 13.23 12.19 11.46
N SER A 152 13.84 11.13 10.94
CA SER A 152 14.97 10.44 11.58
C SER A 152 16.34 11.11 11.33
N ARG A 153 16.39 12.22 10.57
CA ARG A 153 17.59 13.06 10.36
C ARG A 153 17.61 14.24 11.31
#